data_AF-A0A1H2GTG3-F1
#
_entry.id   AF-A0A1H2GTG3-F1
#
_cell.length_a   1.000
_cell.length_b   1.000
_cell.length_c   1.000
_cell.angle_alpha   90.00
_cell.angle_beta   90.00
_cell.angle_gamma   90.00
#
_symmetry.space_group_name_H-M   'P 1'
#
loop_
_entity.id
_entity.type
_entity.pdbx_description
1 polymer ?
#
loop_
_entity_poly.entity_id
_entity_poly.type
_entity_poly.pdbx_seq_one_letter_code
_entity_poly.pdbx_strand_id
1 'polypeptide(L)'
;MEASENLWIAAAIALAIGIIIGVVLTQIARRVSSGPSSSTHAQLESLQLRFEEYQQEVASHFKTTAGLVSRLNRDYQDIQQHMTKGAVDLAPDEMTRERLLASLHQDTPLVESKPRGSAPSVFDSMEPPRDYAPKQEGPGTLSEDFNLSKKA
;
A
#
# COMPACT_ATOMS: atom_id res chain seq x y z
N MET A 1 -2.83 74.34 -23.83
CA MET A 1 -1.87 73.22 -23.85
C MET A 1 -1.63 72.65 -22.44
N GLU A 2 -2.11 73.31 -21.39
CA GLU A 2 -2.09 72.86 -19.98
C GLU A 2 -2.61 71.43 -19.67
N ALA A 3 -3.65 70.95 -20.39
CA ALA A 3 -4.28 69.67 -20.04
C ALA A 3 -3.37 68.45 -20.31
N SER A 4 -2.56 68.48 -21.37
CA SER A 4 -1.63 67.40 -21.69
C SER A 4 -0.44 67.36 -20.74
N GLU A 5 -0.01 68.51 -20.22
CA GLU A 5 1.09 68.59 -19.25
C GLU A 5 0.66 68.04 -17.88
N ASN A 6 -0.55 68.32 -17.43
CA ASN A 6 -1.08 67.74 -16.20
C ASN A 6 -1.32 66.22 -16.30
N LEU A 7 -1.66 65.73 -17.49
CA LEU A 7 -1.93 64.31 -17.72
C LEU A 7 -0.68 63.44 -17.59
N TRP A 8 0.47 63.89 -18.13
CA TRP A 8 1.72 63.13 -18.04
C TRP A 8 2.25 63.12 -16.59
N ILE A 9 2.08 64.22 -15.85
CA ILE A 9 2.45 64.32 -14.42
C ILE A 9 1.59 63.37 -13.59
N ALA A 10 0.27 63.37 -13.80
CA ALA A 10 -0.64 62.46 -13.12
C ALA A 10 -0.30 60.98 -13.43
N ALA A 11 0.03 60.67 -14.68
CA ALA A 11 0.46 59.33 -15.08
C ALA A 11 1.78 58.91 -14.40
N ALA A 12 2.76 59.82 -14.30
CA ALA A 12 4.02 59.56 -13.61
C ALA A 12 3.83 59.30 -12.12
N ILE A 13 2.95 60.06 -11.45
CA ILE A 13 2.63 59.88 -10.02
C ILE A 13 1.90 58.55 -9.80
N ALA A 14 0.91 58.22 -10.63
CA ALA A 14 0.19 56.95 -10.53
C ALA A 14 1.12 55.74 -10.71
N LEU A 15 2.08 55.82 -11.65
CA LEU A 15 3.09 54.80 -11.87
C LEU A 15 4.04 54.65 -10.67
N ALA A 16 4.49 55.77 -10.09
CA ALA A 16 5.32 55.75 -8.88
C ALA A 16 4.60 55.07 -7.70
N ILE A 17 3.32 55.41 -7.49
CA ILE A 17 2.49 54.78 -6.44
C ILE A 17 2.31 53.29 -6.72
N GLY A 18 2.03 52.91 -7.97
CA GLY A 18 1.90 51.52 -8.38
C GLY A 18 3.18 50.70 -8.13
N ILE A 19 4.35 51.27 -8.39
CA ILE A 19 5.64 50.62 -8.10
C ILE A 19 5.83 50.43 -6.60
N ILE A 20 5.54 51.46 -5.78
CA ILE A 20 5.67 51.37 -4.32
C ILE A 20 4.76 50.27 -3.78
N ILE A 21 3.48 50.27 -4.17
CA ILE A 21 2.52 49.25 -3.76
C ILE A 21 2.96 47.87 -4.24
N GLY A 22 3.42 47.76 -5.49
CA GLY A 22 3.93 46.51 -6.06
C GLY A 22 5.10 45.94 -5.27
N VAL A 23 6.09 46.77 -4.91
CA VAL A 23 7.25 46.37 -4.10
C VAL A 23 6.81 45.93 -2.70
N VAL A 24 5.92 46.67 -2.05
CA VAL A 24 5.41 46.34 -0.71
C VAL A 24 4.64 45.02 -0.72
N LEU A 25 3.73 44.82 -1.68
CA LEU A 25 2.99 43.57 -1.84
C LEU A 25 3.93 42.40 -2.10
N THR A 26 4.93 42.57 -2.96
CA THR A 26 5.90 41.52 -3.27
C THR A 26 6.77 41.19 -2.06
N GLN A 27 7.14 42.19 -1.25
CA GLN A 27 7.93 41.99 -0.05
C GLN A 27 7.13 41.27 1.06
N ILE A 28 5.85 41.59 1.21
CA ILE A 28 4.94 40.90 2.14
C ILE A 28 4.69 39.47 1.67
N ALA A 29 4.40 39.27 0.39
CA ALA A 29 4.22 37.94 -0.20
C ALA A 29 5.46 37.07 0.00
N ARG A 30 6.67 37.62 -0.21
CA ARG A 30 7.93 36.91 0.08
C ARG A 30 8.07 36.57 1.56
N ARG A 31 7.74 37.49 2.49
CA ARG A 31 7.82 37.19 3.94
C ARG A 31 6.82 36.09 4.36
N VAL A 32 5.64 36.04 3.75
CA VAL A 32 4.62 35.00 4.00
C VAL A 32 5.00 33.68 3.32
N SER A 33 5.57 33.72 2.10
CA SER A 33 6.00 32.54 1.34
C SER A 33 7.39 32.05 1.72
N SER A 34 8.13 32.78 2.57
CA SER A 34 9.39 32.32 3.19
C SER A 34 9.14 31.39 4.38
N GLY A 35 7.91 30.87 4.53
CA GLY A 35 7.71 29.60 5.24
C GLY A 35 8.61 28.54 4.60
N PRO A 36 9.25 27.66 5.40
CA PRO A 36 10.41 26.92 4.93
C PRO A 36 9.97 25.99 3.79
N SER A 37 10.40 26.24 2.56
CA SER A 37 10.30 25.25 1.48
C SER A 37 11.06 23.97 1.85
N SER A 38 12.04 24.08 2.76
CA SER A 38 12.68 22.95 3.45
C SER A 38 11.73 22.11 4.30
N SER A 39 10.61 22.68 4.79
CA SER A 39 9.65 21.93 5.61
C SER A 39 8.82 20.96 4.76
N THR A 40 8.52 21.29 3.50
CA THR A 40 7.83 20.37 2.58
C THR A 40 8.77 19.24 2.16
N HIS A 41 10.03 19.54 1.84
CA HIS A 41 11.03 18.52 1.51
C HIS A 41 11.36 17.62 2.73
N ALA A 42 11.54 18.20 3.91
CA ALA A 42 11.77 17.44 5.14
C ALA A 42 10.57 16.56 5.52
N GLN A 43 9.34 17.02 5.27
CA GLN A 43 8.14 16.20 5.45
C GLN A 43 8.13 14.99 4.51
N LEU A 44 8.46 15.20 3.22
CA LEU A 44 8.54 14.10 2.25
C LEU A 44 9.61 13.08 2.63
N GLU A 45 10.80 13.53 3.02
CA GLU A 45 11.89 12.66 3.49
C GLU A 45 11.48 11.88 4.74
N SER A 46 10.81 12.53 5.69
CA SER A 46 10.31 11.86 6.91
C SER A 46 9.24 10.81 6.61
N LEU A 47 8.38 11.04 5.61
CA LEU A 47 7.36 10.07 5.20
C LEU A 47 7.99 8.87 4.50
N GLN A 48 8.97 9.09 3.63
CA GLN A 48 9.70 8.03 2.95
C GLN A 48 10.44 7.15 3.94
N LEU A 49 11.14 7.75 4.91
CA LEU A 49 11.85 7.01 5.96
C LEU A 49 10.89 6.10 6.76
N ARG A 50 9.74 6.64 7.17
CA ARG A 50 8.72 5.86 7.90
C ARG A 50 8.13 4.74 7.05
N PHE A 51 7.98 4.97 5.75
CA PHE A 51 7.48 3.96 4.83
C PHE A 51 8.48 2.81 4.66
N GLU A 52 9.77 3.13 4.54
CA GLU A 52 10.83 2.12 4.46
C GLU A 52 10.95 1.32 5.76
N GLU A 53 10.87 1.99 6.93
CA GLU A 53 10.84 1.34 8.24
C GLU A 53 9.63 0.39 8.38
N TYR A 54 8.44 0.84 7.98
CA TYR A 54 7.23 0.01 7.97
C TYR A 54 7.39 -1.20 7.04
N GLN A 55 7.92 -1.02 5.83
CA GLN A 55 8.17 -2.14 4.91
C GLN A 55 9.14 -3.16 5.52
N GLN A 56 10.20 -2.70 6.18
CA GLN A 56 11.14 -3.57 6.87
C GLN A 56 10.49 -4.32 8.04
N GLU A 57 9.65 -3.65 8.83
CA GLU A 57 8.91 -4.27 9.93
C GLU A 57 7.96 -5.37 9.43
N VAL A 58 7.19 -5.08 8.37
CA VAL A 58 6.28 -6.05 7.75
C VAL A 58 7.05 -7.25 7.20
N ALA A 59 8.15 -7.01 6.47
CA ALA A 59 8.99 -8.08 5.96
C ALA A 59 9.58 -8.94 7.09
N SER A 60 10.00 -8.32 8.18
CA SER A 60 10.51 -9.02 9.38
C SER A 60 9.42 -9.86 10.04
N HIS A 61 8.19 -9.32 10.16
CA HIS A 61 7.05 -10.04 10.71
C HIS A 61 6.72 -11.28 9.87
N PHE A 62 6.61 -11.14 8.55
CA PHE A 62 6.35 -12.28 7.66
C PHE A 62 7.48 -13.31 7.66
N LYS A 63 8.73 -12.89 7.76
CA LYS A 63 9.87 -13.81 7.93
C LYS A 63 9.74 -14.62 9.23
N THR A 64 9.40 -13.94 10.32
CA THR A 64 9.20 -14.58 11.63
C THR A 64 8.03 -15.56 11.58
N THR A 65 6.88 -15.12 11.04
CA THR A 65 5.68 -15.96 10.88
C THR A 65 5.93 -17.16 9.99
N ALA A 66 6.66 -17.01 8.87
CA ALA A 66 7.05 -18.14 8.02
C ALA A 66 7.91 -19.15 8.80
N GLY A 67 8.81 -18.68 9.67
CA GLY A 67 9.58 -19.52 10.57
C GLY A 67 8.71 -20.27 11.58
N LEU A 68 7.71 -19.61 12.17
CA LEU A 68 6.76 -20.24 13.09
C LEU A 68 5.89 -21.29 12.39
N VAL A 69 5.34 -20.97 11.22
CA VAL A 69 4.55 -21.90 10.40
C VAL A 69 5.38 -23.12 10.01
N SER A 70 6.65 -22.93 9.65
CA SER A 70 7.54 -24.06 9.35
C SER A 70 7.77 -24.97 10.55
N ARG A 71 7.90 -24.41 11.78
CA ARG A 71 8.03 -25.21 13.01
C ARG A 71 6.74 -25.98 13.28
N LEU A 72 5.60 -25.29 13.21
CA LEU A 72 4.29 -25.91 13.38
C LEU A 72 4.09 -27.09 12.42
N ASN A 73 4.47 -26.93 11.15
CA ASN A 73 4.37 -28.00 10.16
C ASN A 73 5.27 -29.20 10.52
N ARG A 74 6.49 -28.95 11.03
CA ARG A 74 7.36 -30.03 11.53
C ARG A 74 6.73 -30.74 12.73
N ASP A 75 6.24 -29.98 13.70
CA ASP A 75 5.60 -30.56 14.90
C ASP A 75 4.36 -31.40 14.52
N TYR A 76 3.58 -30.94 13.52
CA TYR A 76 2.46 -31.71 12.96
C TYR A 76 2.91 -33.04 12.35
N GLN A 77 4.01 -33.03 11.58
CA GLN A 77 4.58 -34.26 11.00
C GLN A 77 5.08 -35.22 12.09
N ASP A 78 5.72 -34.71 13.13
CA ASP A 78 6.21 -35.51 14.25
C ASP A 78 5.05 -36.18 15.00
N ILE A 79 3.95 -35.45 15.23
CA ILE A 79 2.73 -35.99 15.83
C ILE A 79 2.14 -37.10 14.95
N GLN A 80 2.03 -36.88 13.64
CA GLN A 80 1.52 -37.89 12.69
C GLN A 80 2.38 -39.16 12.68
N GLN A 81 3.70 -39.00 12.68
CA GLN A 81 4.64 -40.13 12.75
C GLN A 81 4.47 -40.88 14.07
N HIS A 82 4.31 -40.18 15.19
CA HIS A 82 4.07 -40.79 16.49
C HIS A 82 2.73 -41.53 16.54
N MET A 83 1.67 -40.98 15.94
CA MET A 83 0.36 -41.65 15.84
C MET A 83 0.43 -42.92 14.98
N THR A 84 1.14 -42.86 13.85
CA THR A 84 1.37 -44.01 12.97
C THR A 84 2.15 -45.10 13.70
N LYS A 85 3.22 -44.71 14.42
CA LYS A 85 4.00 -45.64 15.24
C LYS A 85 3.17 -46.25 16.37
N GLY A 86 2.39 -45.43 17.09
CA GLY A 86 1.48 -45.90 18.13
C GLY A 86 0.41 -46.85 17.57
N ALA A 87 -0.13 -46.59 16.38
CA ALA A 87 -1.06 -47.48 15.71
C ALA A 87 -0.43 -48.84 15.37
N VAL A 88 0.86 -48.87 15.00
CA VAL A 88 1.60 -50.12 14.76
C VAL A 88 1.89 -50.87 16.06
N ASP A 89 2.35 -50.17 17.09
CA ASP A 89 2.79 -50.80 18.35
C ASP A 89 1.61 -51.27 19.22
N LEU A 90 0.46 -50.61 19.16
CA LEU A 90 -0.74 -50.94 19.96
C LEU A 90 -1.78 -51.78 19.20
N ALA A 91 -1.62 -52.03 17.90
CA ALA A 91 -2.57 -52.85 17.15
C ALA A 91 -2.32 -54.36 17.45
N PRO A 92 -3.32 -55.08 17.99
CA PRO A 92 -3.15 -56.49 18.37
C PRO A 92 -3.15 -57.46 17.17
N ASP A 93 -3.63 -57.03 16.00
CA ASP A 93 -3.77 -57.86 14.80
C ASP A 93 -3.44 -57.04 13.53
N GLU A 94 -2.88 -57.69 12.52
CA GLU A 94 -2.43 -57.06 11.26
C GLU A 94 -3.59 -56.37 10.51
N MET A 95 -4.79 -56.95 10.52
CA MET A 95 -5.97 -56.35 9.89
C MET A 95 -6.45 -55.09 10.64
N THR A 96 -6.23 -55.03 11.95
CA THR A 96 -6.57 -53.84 12.76
C THR A 96 -5.55 -52.73 12.52
N ARG A 97 -4.27 -53.10 12.35
CA ARG A 97 -3.17 -52.19 12.01
C ARG A 97 -3.39 -51.48 10.68
N GLU A 98 -3.70 -52.24 9.62
CA GLU A 98 -3.97 -51.67 8.29
C GLU A 98 -5.17 -50.71 8.30
N ARG A 99 -6.23 -51.03 9.04
CA ARG A 99 -7.41 -50.15 9.18
C ARG A 99 -7.10 -48.85 9.92
N LEU A 100 -6.34 -48.93 11.02
CA LEU A 100 -5.95 -47.74 11.78
C LEU A 100 -5.04 -46.83 10.94
N LEU A 101 -4.06 -47.41 10.26
CA LEU A 101 -3.19 -46.69 9.33
C LEU A 101 -4.00 -46.04 8.19
N ALA A 102 -4.95 -46.77 7.59
CA ALA A 102 -5.81 -46.22 6.55
C ALA A 102 -6.63 -45.02 7.05
N SER A 103 -7.20 -45.10 8.27
CA SER A 103 -7.95 -43.98 8.86
C SER A 103 -7.10 -42.74 9.15
N LEU A 104 -5.86 -42.90 9.61
CA LEU A 104 -4.91 -41.81 9.87
C LEU A 104 -4.53 -41.03 8.60
N HIS A 105 -4.38 -41.73 7.47
CA HIS A 105 -4.07 -41.09 6.19
C HIS A 105 -5.28 -40.41 5.54
N GLN A 106 -6.51 -40.78 5.91
CA GLN A 106 -7.73 -40.27 5.30
C GLN A 106 -8.13 -38.87 5.83
N ASP A 107 -7.80 -38.57 7.09
CA ASP A 107 -8.06 -37.27 7.74
C ASP A 107 -6.91 -36.26 7.58
N THR A 108 -5.82 -36.66 6.91
CA THR A 108 -4.74 -35.73 6.57
C THR A 108 -5.07 -35.10 5.22
N PRO A 109 -5.59 -33.85 5.15
CA PRO A 109 -5.70 -33.17 3.87
C PRO A 109 -4.29 -33.13 3.29
N LEU A 110 -4.12 -33.74 2.13
CA LEU A 110 -2.88 -33.87 1.39
C LEU A 110 -2.28 -32.47 1.16
N VAL A 111 -1.47 -31.98 2.10
CA VAL A 111 -0.39 -31.04 1.80
C VAL A 111 0.72 -31.88 1.17
N GLU A 112 0.38 -32.49 0.04
CA GLU A 112 1.35 -33.10 -0.84
C GLU A 112 2.24 -31.95 -1.30
N SER A 113 3.47 -31.96 -0.79
CA SER A 113 4.55 -31.10 -1.22
C SER A 113 4.96 -31.55 -2.62
N LYS A 114 4.06 -31.35 -3.59
CA LYS A 114 4.32 -31.58 -5.00
C LYS A 114 5.41 -30.60 -5.42
N PRO A 115 6.49 -31.06 -6.07
CA PRO A 115 7.54 -30.17 -6.54
C PRO A 115 6.90 -29.17 -7.50
N ARG A 116 7.03 -27.89 -7.14
CA ARG A 116 6.91 -26.69 -7.96
C ARG A 116 6.84 -27.00 -9.47
N GLY A 117 5.62 -27.16 -9.98
CA GLY A 117 5.36 -27.48 -11.36
C GLY A 117 3.88 -27.32 -11.66
N SER A 118 3.52 -26.13 -12.13
CA SER A 118 2.25 -25.83 -12.81
C SER A 118 0.96 -26.24 -12.07
N ALA A 119 0.64 -25.52 -10.99
CA ALA A 119 -0.75 -25.24 -10.66
C ALA A 119 -0.97 -23.73 -10.91
N PRO A 120 -2.08 -23.30 -11.54
CA PRO A 120 -2.39 -21.88 -11.62
C PRO A 120 -2.45 -21.35 -10.19
N SER A 121 -1.69 -20.30 -9.92
CA SER A 121 -1.55 -19.78 -8.57
C SER A 121 -2.92 -19.35 -8.05
N VAL A 122 -3.28 -19.72 -6.83
CA VAL A 122 -4.48 -19.20 -6.15
C VAL A 122 -4.43 -17.66 -6.05
N PHE A 123 -3.24 -17.07 -6.17
CA PHE A 123 -2.99 -15.64 -6.31
C PHE A 123 -3.47 -15.03 -7.62
N ASP A 124 -3.66 -15.82 -8.68
CA ASP A 124 -4.18 -15.34 -9.98
C ASP A 124 -5.72 -15.21 -9.95
N SER A 125 -6.36 -15.85 -8.97
CA SER A 125 -7.81 -15.78 -8.73
C SER A 125 -8.24 -14.83 -7.61
N MET A 126 -7.29 -14.23 -6.88
CA MET A 126 -7.57 -13.13 -5.95
C MET A 126 -7.47 -11.83 -6.72
N GLU A 127 -8.55 -11.46 -7.40
CA GLU A 127 -8.67 -10.11 -7.95
C GLU A 127 -8.49 -9.12 -6.78
N PRO A 128 -7.53 -8.18 -6.86
CA PRO A 128 -7.33 -7.20 -5.79
C PRO A 128 -8.65 -6.45 -5.54
N PRO A 129 -8.91 -6.00 -4.29
CA PRO A 129 -10.13 -5.28 -3.96
C PRO A 129 -10.37 -4.17 -5.00
N ARG A 130 -11.57 -4.17 -5.58
CA ARG A 130 -11.95 -3.26 -6.68
C ARG A 130 -11.81 -1.77 -6.34
N ASP A 131 -11.61 -1.44 -5.07
CA ASP A 131 -11.34 -0.11 -4.56
C ASP A 131 -9.96 0.47 -4.94
N TYR A 132 -9.03 -0.35 -5.46
CA TYR A 132 -7.73 0.11 -5.95
C TYR A 132 -7.65 0.26 -7.47
N ALA A 133 -8.79 0.32 -8.17
CA ALA A 133 -8.79 0.46 -9.62
C ALA A 133 -7.96 1.70 -10.06
N PRO A 134 -6.95 1.53 -10.93
CA PRO A 134 -6.20 2.65 -11.46
C PRO A 134 -7.17 3.60 -12.16
N LYS A 135 -7.02 4.91 -11.91
CA LYS A 135 -7.87 5.96 -12.46
C LYS A 135 -7.94 5.79 -13.99
N GLN A 136 -9.06 5.29 -14.50
CA GLN A 136 -9.32 5.31 -15.94
C GLN A 136 -9.35 6.78 -16.38
N GLU A 137 -8.85 7.08 -17.58
CA GLU A 137 -8.83 8.45 -18.08
C GLU A 137 -10.26 8.98 -18.22
N GLY A 138 -10.69 9.76 -17.23
CA GLY A 138 -12.03 10.31 -17.11
C GLY A 138 -12.24 11.02 -15.77
N PRO A 139 -13.34 11.78 -15.63
CA PRO A 139 -13.72 12.39 -14.37
C PRO A 139 -13.97 11.28 -13.33
N GLY A 140 -13.29 11.34 -12.19
CA GLY A 140 -13.44 10.34 -11.13
C GLY A 140 -14.88 10.31 -10.59
N THR A 141 -15.26 9.23 -9.92
CA THR A 141 -16.60 9.11 -9.30
C THR A 141 -16.91 10.19 -8.26
N LEU A 142 -15.91 10.96 -7.83
CA LEU A 142 -16.00 12.10 -6.92
C LEU A 142 -15.77 13.46 -7.60
N SER A 143 -15.61 13.53 -8.93
CA SER A 143 -15.46 14.82 -9.61
C SER A 143 -16.79 15.56 -9.66
N GLU A 144 -16.75 16.88 -9.45
CA GLU A 144 -17.89 17.79 -9.51
C GLU A 144 -18.66 17.75 -10.84
N ASP A 145 -18.02 17.31 -11.92
CA ASP A 145 -18.61 17.16 -13.25
C ASP A 145 -19.21 15.77 -13.53
N PHE A 146 -19.15 14.83 -12.56
CA PHE A 146 -19.65 13.48 -12.73
C PHE A 146 -21.19 13.49 -12.86
N ASN A 147 -21.71 13.00 -13.99
CA ASN A 147 -23.13 13.10 -14.43
C ASN A 147 -23.62 14.49 -14.88
N LEU A 148 -22.77 15.53 -14.94
CA LEU A 148 -23.18 16.81 -15.53
C LEU A 148 -23.04 16.76 -17.06
N SER A 149 -23.96 16.08 -17.72
CA SER A 149 -24.13 16.22 -19.17
C SER A 149 -24.71 17.59 -19.46
N LYS A 150 -23.88 18.47 -20.04
CA LYS A 150 -24.24 19.80 -20.52
C LYS A 150 -25.41 19.69 -21.49
N LYS A 151 -26.63 19.97 -21.00
CA LYS A 151 -27.82 20.06 -21.84
C LYS A 151 -27.70 21.34 -22.67
N ALA A 152 -27.56 21.16 -23.99
CA ALA A 152 -27.72 22.23 -24.97
C ALA A 152 -29.20 22.64 -25.07
#